data_AF-A0A1I3NYG5-F1
#
_entry.id   AF-A0A1I3NYG5-F1
#
_cell.length_a   1.000
_cell.length_b   1.000
_cell.length_c   1.000
_cell.angle_alpha   90.00
_cell.angle_beta   90.00
_cell.angle_gamma   90.00
#
_symmetry.space_group_name_H-M   'P 1'
#
loop_
_entity.id
_entity.type
_entity.pdbx_description
1 polymer ?
#
loop_
_entity_poly.entity_id
_entity_poly.type
_entity_poly.pdbx_seq_one_letter_code
_entity_poly.pdbx_strand_id
1 'polypeptide(L)' 'MWVCPYCGGNHGLPFHDEHLDGMLCLSDDCGRFVEEASIEDERTEWDYSDL' A
#
# COMPACT_ATOMS: atom_id res chain seq x y z
N MET A 1 11.20 -22.16 -5.23
CA MET A 1 9.86 -21.70 -4.81
C MET A 1 9.86 -20.19 -4.92
N TRP A 2 8.87 -19.58 -5.57
CA TRP A 2 8.78 -18.12 -5.63
C TRP A 2 8.43 -17.55 -4.26
N VAL A 3 8.93 -16.36 -3.95
CA VAL A 3 8.66 -15.64 -2.70
C VAL A 3 8.29 -14.21 -3.07
N CYS A 4 7.16 -13.75 -2.55
CA CYS A 4 6.70 -12.38 -2.72
C CYS A 4 7.72 -11.43 -2.10
N PRO A 5 8.28 -10.47 -2.87
CA PRO A 5 9.29 -9.54 -2.36
C PRO A 5 8.74 -8.54 -1.34
N TYR A 6 7.41 -8.42 -1.23
CA TYR A 6 6.74 -7.45 -0.35
C TYR A 6 6.34 -8.05 1.00
N CYS A 7 5.68 -9.21 1.01
CA CYS A 7 5.18 -9.83 2.24
C CYS A 7 5.94 -11.09 2.66
N GLY A 8 6.88 -11.60 1.86
CA GLY A 8 7.57 -12.86 2.10
C GLY A 8 6.70 -14.11 1.93
N GLY A 9 5.45 -13.94 1.50
CA GLY A 9 4.51 -15.02 1.20
C GLY A 9 4.99 -15.85 0.01
N ASN A 10 4.59 -17.11 -0.01
CA ASN A 10 4.94 -18.10 -1.03
C ASN A 10 3.73 -18.50 -1.89
N HIS A 11 2.60 -17.81 -1.73
CA HIS A 11 1.38 -18.00 -2.48
C HIS A 11 1.33 -16.99 -3.62
N GLY A 12 1.76 -17.39 -4.82
CA GLY A 12 1.65 -16.56 -6.00
C GLY A 12 1.35 -17.38 -7.24
N LEU A 13 0.75 -16.72 -8.24
CA LEU A 13 0.46 -17.29 -9.54
C LEU A 13 1.02 -16.38 -10.64
N PRO A 14 1.50 -16.95 -11.76
CA PRO A 14 1.80 -16.17 -12.95
C PRO A 14 0.58 -15.37 -13.39
N PHE A 15 0.77 -14.10 -13.70
CA PHE A 15 -0.29 -13.19 -14.11
C PHE A 15 0.20 -12.31 -15.26
N HIS A 16 -0.66 -12.14 -16.26
CA HIS A 16 -0.38 -11.34 -17.44
C HIS A 16 -1.66 -10.65 -17.92
N ASP A 17 -1.63 -9.32 -18.01
CA ASP A 17 -2.66 -8.50 -18.65
C ASP A 17 -2.02 -7.36 -19.49
N GLU A 18 -2.83 -6.42 -19.96
CA GLU A 18 -2.39 -5.27 -20.76
C GLU A 18 -1.42 -4.31 -20.05
N HIS A 19 -1.37 -4.33 -18.72
CA HIS A 19 -0.61 -3.39 -17.89
C HIS A 19 0.41 -4.07 -16.96
N LEU A 20 0.30 -5.37 -16.73
CA LEU A 20 1.10 -6.13 -15.76
C LEU A 20 1.53 -7.48 -16.35
N ASP A 21 2.83 -7.74 -16.28
CA ASP A 21 3.42 -9.05 -16.58
C ASP A 21 4.31 -9.50 -15.40
N GLY A 22 4.00 -10.64 -14.80
CA GLY A 22 4.79 -11.15 -13.68
C GLY A 22 4.06 -12.16 -12.78
N MET A 23 4.23 -12.01 -11.47
CA MET A 23 3.66 -12.89 -10.45
C MET A 23 2.71 -12.11 -9.54
N LEU A 24 1.44 -12.51 -9.50
CA LEU A 24 0.45 -11.97 -8.58
C LEU A 24 0.54 -12.70 -7.23
N CYS A 25 0.78 -11.96 -6.15
CA CYS A 25 0.75 -12.49 -4.79
C CYS A 25 -0.71 -12.66 -4.33
N LEU A 26 -1.04 -13.82 -3.76
CA LEU A 26 -2.38 -14.16 -3.26
C LEU A 26 -2.45 -14.28 -1.74
N SER A 27 -1.43 -13.83 -1.02
CA SER A 27 -1.51 -13.75 0.44
C SER A 27 -2.49 -12.64 0.84
N ASP A 28 -3.44 -12.96 1.74
CA ASP A 28 -4.57 -12.07 2.11
C ASP A 28 -4.16 -10.69 2.67
N ASP A 29 -2.96 -10.61 3.23
CA ASP A 29 -2.39 -9.37 3.79
C ASP A 29 -1.31 -8.73 2.88
N CYS A 30 -1.07 -9.27 1.70
CA CYS A 30 -0.11 -8.69 0.75
C CYS A 30 -0.75 -7.54 -0.03
N GLY A 31 -0.06 -6.40 -0.12
CA GLY A 31 -0.56 -5.26 -0.88
C GLY A 31 -1.78 -4.56 -0.26
N ARG A 32 -2.13 -4.90 0.99
CA ARG A 32 -3.06 -4.08 1.77
C ARG A 32 -2.43 -2.71 1.97
N PHE A 33 -2.96 -1.73 1.26
CA PHE A 33 -2.71 -0.34 1.56
C PHE A 33 -3.29 -0.10 2.95
N VAL A 34 -2.41 0.11 3.92
CA VAL A 34 -2.79 0.79 5.14
C VAL A 34 -3.10 2.21 4.67
N GLU A 35 -4.38 2.56 4.57
CA GLU A 35 -4.75 3.97 4.57
C GLU A 35 -4.03 4.56 5.77
N GLU A 36 -3.03 5.40 5.50
CA GLU A 36 -2.30 6.14 6.51
C GLU A 36 -3.40 6.78 7.35
N ALA A 37 -3.63 6.22 8.55
CA ALA A 37 -4.71 6.64 9.42
C ALA A 37 -4.55 8.14 9.50
N SER A 38 -5.51 8.86 8.89
CA SER A 38 -5.46 10.29 8.61
C SER A 38 -4.57 10.92 9.64
N ILE A 39 -3.32 11.24 9.25
CA ILE A 39 -2.39 11.96 10.12
C ILE A 39 -3.26 13.08 10.64
N GLU A 40 -3.61 13.02 11.92
CA GLU A 40 -4.48 14.01 12.54
C GLU A 40 -3.84 15.30 12.09
N ASP A 41 -4.60 16.02 11.26
CA ASP A 41 -4.26 17.33 10.76
C ASP A 41 -3.91 18.09 12.03
N GLU A 42 -2.61 18.15 12.33
CA GLU A 42 -1.99 19.16 13.16
C GLU A 42 -2.36 20.43 12.42
N ARG A 43 -3.60 20.86 12.67
CA ARG A 43 -4.21 22.10 12.27
C ARG A 43 -3.27 23.10 12.87
N THR A 44 -2.29 23.40 12.04
CA THR A 44 -1.37 24.49 12.16
C THR A 44 -2.24 25.63 12.63
N GLU A 45 -1.95 26.07 13.84
CA GLU A 45 -2.50 27.27 14.45
C GLU A 45 -2.05 28.41 13.54
N TRP A 46 -2.73 28.59 12.41
CA TRP A 46 -2.58 29.71 11.50
C TRP A 46 -3.19 30.90 12.23
N ASP A 47 -2.38 31.46 13.13
CA ASP A 47 -2.21 32.87 13.41
C ASP A 47 -3.43 33.73 13.03
N TYR A 48 -4.43 33.77 13.91
CA TYR A 48 -5.42 34.85 13.92
C TYR A 48 -4.81 36.08 14.60
N SER A 49 -3.70 36.58 14.05
CA SER A 49 -3.21 37.93 14.28
C SER A 49 -3.43 38.72 13.00
N ASP A 50 -4.66 39.15 12.77
CA ASP A 50 -5.00 40.41 12.09
C ASP A 50 -6.51 40.48 11.81
N LEU A 51 -7.27 41.01 12.77
CA LEU A 51 -8.45 41.86 12.53
C LEU A 51 -8.69 42.79 13.73
#